data_AF-A0A6P5PUQ3-F1
#
_entry.id   AF-A0A6P5PUQ3-F1
#
_cell.length_a   1.000
_cell.length_b   1.000
_cell.length_c   1.000
_cell.angle_alpha   90.00
_cell.angle_beta   90.00
_cell.angle_gamma   90.00
#
_symmetry.space_group_name_H-M   'P 1'
#
loop_
_entity.id
_entity.type
_entity.pdbx_description
1 polymer ?
#
loop_
_entity_poly.entity_id
_entity_poly.type
_entity_poly.pdbx_seq_one_letter_code
_entity_poly.pdbx_strand_id
1 'polypeptide(L)'
;MVKEAPGPINFTVFLTMFGEKLKGTDPEETILHAFKVFDTEGKGFVKADFIKEKLMTQADRFSEEEVKQMFAAFPPDVCGNLDYRNLCYVITHGEEKD
;
A
#
# COMPACT_ATOMS: atom_id res chain seq x y z
N MET A 1 5.82 -14.11 -10.32
CA MET A 1 7.21 -14.50 -10.00
C MET A 1 7.76 -15.57 -10.93
N VAL A 2 7.25 -16.81 -10.96
CA VAL A 2 7.86 -17.86 -11.81
C VAL A 2 7.81 -17.53 -13.31
N LYS A 3 6.73 -16.86 -13.75
CA LYS A 3 6.55 -16.40 -15.14
C LYS A 3 7.38 -15.17 -15.52
N GLU A 4 7.95 -14.47 -14.54
CA GLU A 4 8.78 -13.27 -14.75
C GLU A 4 10.26 -13.62 -14.84
N ALA A 5 10.60 -14.91 -14.68
CA ALA A 5 11.98 -15.35 -14.67
C ALA A 5 12.59 -15.41 -16.08
N PRO A 6 13.78 -14.81 -16.31
CA PRO A 6 14.46 -14.88 -17.61
C PRO A 6 15.05 -16.26 -17.91
N GLY A 7 14.94 -17.21 -16.98
CA GLY A 7 15.46 -18.57 -17.09
C GLY A 7 15.14 -19.41 -15.84
N PRO A 8 15.78 -20.59 -15.69
CA PRO A 8 15.56 -21.45 -14.53
C PRO A 8 15.83 -20.72 -13.21
N ILE A 9 14.89 -20.83 -12.27
CA ILE A 9 14.97 -20.13 -10.98
C ILE A 9 15.95 -20.89 -10.08
N ASN A 10 17.15 -20.36 -9.96
CA ASN A 10 18.10 -20.73 -8.91
C ASN A 10 18.05 -19.70 -7.78
N PHE A 11 18.73 -19.99 -6.67
CA PHE A 11 18.70 -19.14 -5.47
C PHE A 11 19.10 -17.68 -5.74
N THR A 12 20.11 -17.46 -6.59
CA THR A 12 20.56 -16.11 -6.95
C THR A 12 19.50 -15.37 -7.77
N VAL A 13 18.90 -16.03 -8.77
CA VAL A 13 17.82 -15.46 -9.59
C VAL A 13 16.61 -15.11 -8.72
N PHE A 14 16.29 -15.95 -7.74
CA PHE A 14 15.24 -15.70 -6.76
C PHE A 14 15.53 -14.44 -5.92
N LEU A 15 16.72 -14.35 -5.32
CA LEU A 15 17.11 -13.19 -4.51
C LEU A 15 17.11 -11.88 -5.30
N THR A 16 17.61 -11.91 -6.54
CA THR A 16 17.61 -10.73 -7.40
C THR A 16 16.19 -10.27 -7.71
N MET A 17 15.26 -11.17 -8.07
CA MET A 17 13.87 -10.79 -8.33
C MET A 17 13.16 -10.23 -7.11
N PHE A 18 13.39 -10.81 -5.94
CA PHE A 18 12.83 -10.29 -4.69
C PHE A 18 13.41 -8.91 -4.37
N GLY A 19 14.73 -8.74 -4.51
CA GLY A 19 15.40 -7.46 -4.30
C GLY A 19 14.89 -6.36 -5.24
N GLU A 20 14.64 -6.70 -6.52
CA GLU A 20 14.07 -5.76 -7.48
C GLU A 20 12.63 -5.36 -7.15
N LYS A 21 11.79 -6.29 -6.64
CA LYS A 21 10.42 -5.96 -6.22
C LYS A 21 10.33 -5.14 -4.94
N LEU A 22 11.30 -5.30 -4.03
CA LEU A 22 11.42 -4.48 -2.82
C LEU A 22 12.11 -3.13 -3.09
N LYS A 23 12.69 -2.95 -4.28
CA LYS A 23 13.33 -1.70 -4.65
C LYS A 23 12.27 -0.63 -4.90
N GLY A 24 12.36 0.45 -4.13
CA GLY A 24 11.44 1.59 -4.24
C GLY A 24 10.31 1.59 -3.22
N THR A 25 10.24 0.61 -2.32
CA THR A 25 9.36 0.67 -1.15
C THR A 25 10.04 1.43 -0.01
N ASP A 26 9.37 2.43 0.53
CA ASP A 26 9.82 3.11 1.74
C ASP A 26 9.58 2.27 3.00
N PRO A 27 10.37 2.49 4.07
CA PRO A 27 10.08 1.88 5.38
C PRO A 27 8.68 2.24 5.89
N GLU A 28 8.07 1.34 6.66
CA GLU A 28 6.72 1.54 7.23
C GLU A 28 6.58 2.88 7.96
N GLU A 29 7.57 3.26 8.78
CA GLU A 29 7.55 4.52 9.53
C GLU A 29 7.44 5.75 8.61
N THR A 30 8.11 5.73 7.46
CA THR A 30 8.06 6.81 6.48
C THR A 30 6.67 6.93 5.87
N ILE A 31 6.06 5.80 5.52
CA ILE A 31 4.71 5.76 4.94
C ILE A 31 3.67 6.21 5.99
N LEU A 32 3.79 5.73 7.23
CA LEU A 32 2.96 6.16 8.35
C LEU A 32 3.06 7.68 8.58
N HIS A 33 4.27 8.24 8.52
CA HIS A 33 4.48 9.68 8.68
C HIS A 33 3.85 10.49 7.55
N ALA A 34 3.85 9.98 6.31
CA ALA A 34 3.14 10.62 5.22
C ALA A 34 1.62 10.68 5.48
N PHE A 35 1.01 9.61 5.99
CA PHE A 35 -0.41 9.62 6.35
C PHE A 35 -0.74 10.52 7.55
N LYS A 36 0.16 10.60 8.55
CA LYS A 36 0.00 11.50 9.71
C LYS A 36 -0.11 12.98 9.31
N VAL A 37 0.39 13.40 8.16
CA VAL A 37 0.18 14.77 7.65
C VAL A 37 -1.30 15.07 7.41
N PHE A 38 -2.10 14.05 7.09
CA PHE A 38 -3.54 14.18 6.87
C PHE A 38 -4.38 13.97 8.14
N ASP A 39 -3.82 13.29 9.14
CA ASP A 39 -4.45 12.99 10.43
C ASP A 39 -3.82 13.82 11.55
N THR A 40 -4.13 15.12 11.58
CA THR A 40 -3.59 16.07 12.55
C THR A 40 -3.99 15.75 13.99
N GLU A 41 -5.07 15.01 14.19
CA GLU A 41 -5.58 14.57 15.50
C GLU A 41 -4.95 13.25 15.97
N GLY A 42 -4.16 12.58 15.11
CA GLY A 42 -3.46 11.33 15.45
C GLY A 42 -4.39 10.13 15.71
N LYS A 43 -5.59 10.15 15.13
CA LYS A 43 -6.64 9.15 15.32
C LYS A 43 -6.26 7.75 14.81
N GLY A 44 -5.34 7.67 13.85
CA GLY A 44 -4.93 6.42 13.22
C GLY A 44 -5.79 6.02 12.02
N PHE A 45 -6.74 6.87 11.63
CA PHE A 45 -7.60 6.67 10.48
C PHE A 45 -7.86 7.99 9.75
N VAL A 46 -8.20 7.91 8.48
CA VAL A 46 -8.49 9.04 7.59
C VAL A 46 -9.74 8.77 6.79
N LYS A 47 -10.51 9.79 6.38
CA LYS A 47 -11.72 9.55 5.57
C LYS A 47 -11.36 8.93 4.22
N ALA A 48 -12.04 7.85 3.85
CA ALA A 48 -11.80 7.15 2.60
C ALA A 48 -12.03 8.05 1.38
N ASP A 49 -13.09 8.87 1.40
CA ASP A 49 -13.39 9.83 0.33
C ASP A 49 -12.28 10.87 0.15
N PHE A 50 -11.67 11.32 1.25
CA PHE A 50 -10.55 12.27 1.20
C PHE A 50 -9.32 11.65 0.55
N ILE A 51 -8.99 10.40 0.90
CA ILE A 51 -7.88 9.67 0.27
C ILE A 51 -8.16 9.39 -1.21
N LYS A 52 -9.40 9.00 -1.55
CA LYS A 52 -9.83 8.83 -2.95
C LYS A 52 -9.59 10.10 -3.76
N GLU A 53 -10.06 11.24 -3.26
CA GLU A 53 -9.88 12.53 -3.94
C GLU A 53 -8.39 12.85 -4.14
N LYS A 54 -7.57 12.66 -3.10
CA LYS A 54 -6.12 12.94 -3.18
C LYS A 54 -5.40 12.05 -4.18
N LEU A 55 -5.67 10.74 -4.17
CA LEU A 55 -5.06 9.78 -5.09
C LEU A 55 -5.47 10.02 -6.55
N MET A 56 -6.67 10.57 -6.80
CA MET A 56 -7.14 10.85 -8.16
C MET A 56 -6.73 12.24 -8.67
N THR A 57 -6.40 13.19 -7.79
CA THR A 57 -6.14 14.59 -8.17
C THR A 57 -4.67 14.99 -8.12
N GLN A 58 -3.90 14.42 -7.19
CA GLN A 58 -2.51 14.83 -6.90
C GLN A 58 -1.50 13.76 -7.33
N ALA A 59 -0.28 14.21 -7.65
CA ALA A 59 0.87 13.38 -8.05
C ALA A 59 0.54 12.41 -9.21
N ASP A 60 1.02 11.17 -9.11
CA ASP A 60 0.68 10.10 -10.03
C ASP A 60 -0.76 9.64 -9.75
N ARG A 61 -1.65 10.05 -10.65
CA ARG A 61 -3.09 9.91 -10.46
C ARG A 61 -3.52 8.48 -10.67
N PHE A 62 -4.19 7.94 -9.68
CA PHE A 62 -4.82 6.64 -9.78
C PHE A 62 -6.06 6.75 -10.65
N SER A 63 -6.27 5.72 -11.48
CA SER A 63 -7.55 5.47 -12.14
C SER A 63 -8.61 5.05 -11.13
N GLU A 64 -9.89 5.21 -11.51
CA GLU A 64 -10.99 4.81 -10.65
C GLU A 64 -10.96 3.30 -10.32
N GLU A 65 -10.50 2.48 -11.26
CA GLU A 65 -10.36 1.04 -11.04
C GLU A 65 -9.25 0.71 -10.03
N GLU A 66 -8.11 1.41 -10.07
CA GLU A 66 -7.02 1.21 -9.09
C GLU A 66 -7.46 1.61 -7.68
N VAL A 67 -8.17 2.73 -7.52
CA VAL A 67 -8.72 3.14 -6.23
C VAL A 67 -9.77 2.14 -5.73
N LYS A 68 -10.60 1.63 -6.62
CA LYS A 68 -11.60 0.61 -6.28
C LYS A 68 -10.94 -0.70 -5.85
N GLN A 69 -9.85 -1.10 -6.49
CA GLN A 69 -9.06 -2.28 -6.09
C GLN A 69 -8.42 -2.07 -4.71
N MET A 70 -7.88 -0.88 -4.44
CA MET A 70 -7.33 -0.53 -3.13
C MET A 70 -8.40 -0.66 -2.02
N PHE A 71 -9.58 -0.07 -2.20
CA PHE A 71 -10.66 -0.18 -1.20
C PHE A 71 -11.34 -1.54 -1.15
N ALA A 72 -11.21 -2.37 -2.19
CA ALA A 72 -11.66 -3.76 -2.13
C ALA A 72 -10.75 -4.60 -1.22
N ALA A 73 -9.44 -4.33 -1.21
CA ALA A 73 -8.49 -4.98 -0.31
C ALA A 73 -8.56 -4.41 1.11
N PHE A 74 -8.75 -3.09 1.23
CA PHE A 74 -8.83 -2.36 2.50
C PHE A 74 -10.16 -1.61 2.60
N PRO A 75 -11.26 -2.31 2.95
CA PRO A 75 -12.56 -1.68 3.04
C PRO A 75 -12.60 -0.63 4.15
N PRO A 76 -13.21 0.55 3.91
CA PRO A 76 -13.47 1.52 4.96
C PRO A 76 -14.39 0.95 6.05
N ASP A 77 -14.28 1.49 7.26
CA ASP A 77 -15.17 1.18 8.37
C ASP A 77 -16.62 1.67 8.12
N VAL A 78 -17.53 1.35 9.05
CA VAL A 78 -18.95 1.74 8.98
C VAL A 78 -19.15 3.26 8.95
N CYS A 79 -18.16 4.02 9.42
CA CYS A 79 -18.16 5.48 9.44
C CYS A 79 -17.46 6.09 8.19
N GLY A 80 -16.98 5.26 7.26
CA GLY A 80 -16.26 5.69 6.06
C GLY A 80 -14.79 6.06 6.29
N ASN A 81 -14.18 5.59 7.38
CA ASN A 81 -12.77 5.80 7.66
C ASN A 81 -11.92 4.63 7.18
N LEU A 82 -10.75 4.95 6.65
CA LEU A 82 -9.69 4.03 6.28
C LEU A 82 -8.65 3.98 7.40
N ASP A 83 -8.40 2.79 7.94
CA ASP A 83 -7.29 2.54 8.87
C ASP A 83 -5.97 2.51 8.09
N TYR A 84 -5.27 3.63 8.08
CA TYR A 84 -4.00 3.74 7.37
C TYR A 84 -2.87 3.01 8.10
N ARG A 85 -2.98 2.75 9.41
CA ARG A 85 -1.95 2.02 10.16
C ARG A 85 -1.93 0.57 9.73
N ASN A 86 -3.11 -0.06 9.70
CA ASN A 86 -3.26 -1.41 9.21
C ASN A 86 -2.84 -1.51 7.72
N LEU A 87 -3.22 -0.53 6.90
CA LEU A 87 -2.78 -0.48 5.50
C LEU A 87 -1.25 -0.43 5.39
N CYS A 88 -0.56 0.43 6.15
CA CYS A 88 0.90 0.54 6.13
C CYS A 88 1.58 -0.76 6.58
N TYR A 89 1.05 -1.42 7.59
CA TYR A 89 1.57 -2.71 8.06
C TYR A 89 1.45 -3.78 6.97
N VAL A 90 0.26 -3.94 6.38
CA VAL A 90 0.01 -4.99 5.39
C VAL A 90 0.82 -4.78 4.10
N ILE A 91 1.00 -3.55 3.63
CA ILE A 91 1.80 -3.30 2.41
C ILE A 91 3.31 -3.50 2.61
N THR A 92 3.80 -3.46 3.86
CA THR A 92 5.24 -3.60 4.18
C THR A 92 5.60 -5.00 4.67
N HIS A 93 4.72 -5.65 5.43
CA HIS A 93 4.96 -6.96 6.05
C HIS A 93 4.15 -8.09 5.39
N GLY A 94 3.13 -7.76 4.60
CA GLY A 94 2.17 -8.70 4.02
C GLY A 94 0.94 -8.92 4.91
N GLU A 95 -0.06 -9.65 4.40
CA GLU A 95 -1.18 -10.14 5.20
C GLU A 95 -0.71 -11.34 6.05
N GLU A 96 -0.61 -11.19 7.36
CA GLU A 96 -0.60 -12.36 8.26
C GLU A 96 -2.02 -12.96 8.27
N LYS A 97 -2.22 -13.98 7.44
CA LYS A 97 -3.37 -14.88 7.57
C LYS A 97 -2.99 -15.91 8.62
N ASP A 98 -3.47 -15.72 9.84
CA ASP A 98 -3.68 -16.85 10.77
C ASP A 98 -4.64 -17.89 10.16
#